data_AF-A0A6U4KHP1-F1
#
_entry.id   AF-A0A6U4KHP1-F1
#
_cell.length_a   1.000
_cell.length_b   1.000
_cell.length_c   1.000
_cell.angle_alpha   90.00
_cell.angle_beta   90.00
_cell.angle_gamma   90.00
#
_symmetry.space_group_name_H-M   'P 1'
#
loop_
_entity.id
_entity.type
_entity.pdbx_description
1 polymer ?
#
loop_
_entity_poly.entity_id
_entity_poly.type
_entity_poly.pdbx_seq_one_letter_code
_entity_poly.pdbx_strand_id
1 'polypeptide(L)'
;GGARMSLTVLTALSSPLVLTAAALGTLDGCGRLVVNMPRVLELQYAYAKRIMSKGSQQTGASDPVGFLREQVMESDKYRYNVLKLFVKYDTDNDGKLTKEQLKAALKEFPALDKLCGTESTESVYTALDTDADGMIDYNEFLSLSAGDLRLSTADALLESAKVGYVSDSYEECKTLTAEYAKTFYLATLAMEDAKAKATWAIYAWCRRVDEIVDGDTAAQTPEEMQEMLDEWMERLDRMWAGRSRKGLDQYDIAFVDMLQQFPGSDIEPYRDMVKGMMMDIPDKVVYKTWDDLYLYCYRVASTVGLMTLPVMGTADGVTLEEARDPAVSLGIALQITNILRDVGEDARDRDRIYLPVEDLERFGVTEEYILKTAKEGGEVSEGYRELMKFEIDRAMAYYDQAEKGIPMLSPGAQLPVGLAAELYKEILGQIVENGYDNFNKRAFVSKERKLLSLPALWLKTVTGGWGKE
;
A
#
# COMPACT_ATOMS: atom_id res chain seq x y z
N GLY A 1 1.55 48.40 19.58
CA GLY A 1 1.70 47.88 18.20
C GLY A 1 2.72 46.76 18.19
N GLY A 2 2.34 45.62 18.72
CA GLY A 2 3.14 44.39 18.76
C GLY A 2 2.16 43.24 18.99
N ALA A 3 2.49 42.05 18.46
CA ALA A 3 1.66 40.84 18.40
C ALA A 3 0.68 40.77 17.21
N ARG A 4 1.19 40.49 16.01
CA ARG A 4 0.50 39.68 14.98
C ARG A 4 1.38 39.20 13.82
N MET A 5 2.70 39.11 14.01
CA MET A 5 3.65 38.79 12.95
C MET A 5 4.53 37.56 13.23
N SER A 6 4.03 36.60 14.03
CA SER A 6 4.80 35.39 14.40
C SER A 6 4.18 34.05 13.98
N LEU A 7 2.96 34.01 13.42
CA LEU A 7 2.31 32.73 13.06
C LEU A 7 2.43 32.34 11.58
N THR A 8 2.75 33.30 10.69
CA THR A 8 2.79 33.09 9.23
C THR A 8 4.15 32.57 8.73
N VAL A 9 5.22 32.79 9.49
CA VAL A 9 6.58 32.37 9.09
C VAL A 9 6.84 30.89 9.43
N LEU A 10 6.27 30.39 10.53
CA LEU A 10 6.39 28.98 10.93
C LEU A 10 5.48 28.05 10.12
N THR A 11 4.32 28.53 9.67
CA THR A 11 3.43 27.78 8.75
C THR A 11 3.94 27.75 7.31
N ALA A 12 4.75 28.74 6.91
CA ALA A 12 5.46 28.71 5.62
C ALA A 12 6.61 27.70 5.61
N LEU A 13 7.25 27.43 6.76
CA LEU A 13 8.35 26.47 6.92
C LEU A 13 7.88 25.00 6.99
N SER A 14 6.60 24.75 7.28
CA SER A 14 6.00 23.40 7.34
C SER A 14 5.22 23.01 6.08
N SER A 15 5.25 23.83 5.02
CA SER A 15 4.65 23.52 3.73
C SER A 15 5.47 22.45 2.96
N PRO A 16 4.84 21.46 2.31
CA PRO A 16 5.51 20.41 1.53
C PRO A 16 6.54 20.92 0.52
N LEU A 17 6.36 22.16 0.03
CA LEU A 17 7.29 22.86 -0.88
C LEU A 17 8.66 23.18 -0.25
N VAL A 18 8.75 23.36 1.07
CA VAL A 18 10.03 23.60 1.77
C VAL A 18 10.82 22.30 1.97
N LEU A 19 10.12 21.18 2.16
CA LEU A 19 10.72 19.83 2.16
C LEU A 19 11.23 19.44 0.77
N THR A 20 10.55 19.87 -0.31
CA THR A 20 11.05 19.65 -1.68
C THR A 20 12.29 20.50 -1.99
N ALA A 21 12.46 21.68 -1.36
CA ALA A 21 13.65 22.50 -1.54
C ALA A 21 14.90 21.91 -0.86
N ALA A 22 14.73 21.07 0.18
CA ALA A 22 15.83 20.30 0.76
C ALA A 22 16.36 19.20 -0.20
N ALA A 23 15.54 18.77 -1.17
CA ALA A 23 15.88 17.73 -2.15
C ALA A 23 16.68 18.23 -3.37
N LEU A 24 17.00 19.53 -3.47
CA LEU A 24 17.75 20.11 -4.59
C LEU A 24 19.20 20.49 -4.25
N GLY A 25 19.71 20.09 -3.08
CA GLY A 25 21.13 20.24 -2.76
C GLY A 25 21.97 19.22 -3.53
N THR A 26 22.96 19.69 -4.29
CA THR A 26 24.04 18.81 -4.78
C THR A 26 24.97 18.49 -3.62
N LEU A 27 25.29 17.22 -3.42
CA LEU A 27 26.38 16.77 -2.56
C LEU A 27 27.70 17.30 -3.14
N ASP A 28 28.50 17.99 -2.32
CA ASP A 28 29.90 18.15 -2.68
C ASP A 28 30.65 16.82 -2.52
N GLY A 29 31.86 16.72 -3.08
CA GLY A 29 32.69 15.51 -3.03
C GLY A 29 33.10 15.05 -1.61
N CYS A 30 32.60 15.70 -0.56
CA CYS A 30 32.78 15.35 0.85
C CYS A 30 31.45 15.04 1.58
N GLY A 31 30.31 14.98 0.86
CA GLY A 31 29.03 14.53 1.40
C GLY A 31 28.28 15.56 2.25
N ARG A 32 28.56 16.87 2.13
CA ARG A 32 27.76 17.92 2.79
C ARG A 32 26.71 18.50 1.85
N LEU A 33 25.49 18.67 2.37
CA LEU A 33 24.38 19.29 1.67
C LEU A 33 24.61 20.80 1.57
N VAL A 34 24.85 21.32 0.35
CA VAL A 34 24.95 22.77 0.12
C VAL A 34 23.66 23.27 -0.52
N VAL A 35 22.86 24.00 0.25
CA VAL A 35 21.64 24.67 -0.22
C VAL A 35 22.01 26.01 -0.84
N ASN A 36 21.75 26.18 -2.14
CA ASN A 36 21.98 27.46 -2.83
C ASN A 36 20.85 28.46 -2.50
N MET A 37 20.89 28.98 -1.29
CA MET A 37 19.90 29.92 -0.73
C MET A 37 19.59 31.13 -1.63
N PRO A 38 20.56 31.77 -2.32
CA PRO A 38 20.27 32.87 -3.25
C PRO A 38 19.29 32.48 -4.36
N ARG A 39 19.41 31.28 -4.94
CA ARG A 39 18.55 30.80 -6.04
C ARG A 39 17.15 30.41 -5.56
N VAL A 40 17.05 29.86 -4.35
CA VAL A 40 15.76 29.56 -3.71
C VAL A 40 15.01 30.86 -3.39
N LEU A 41 15.71 31.87 -2.88
CA LEU A 41 15.14 33.20 -2.62
C LEU A 41 14.75 33.93 -3.91
N GLU A 42 15.51 33.79 -5.00
CA GLU A 42 15.12 34.31 -6.32
C GLU A 42 13.83 33.66 -6.86
N LEU A 43 13.67 32.35 -6.72
CA LEU A 43 12.46 31.63 -7.14
C LEU A 43 11.26 32.02 -6.28
N GLN A 44 11.45 32.15 -4.96
CA GLN A 44 10.41 32.63 -4.05
C GLN A 44 10.04 34.09 -4.33
N TYR A 45 11.02 34.94 -4.64
CA TYR A 45 10.78 36.33 -5.02
C TYR A 45 10.07 36.44 -6.37
N ALA A 46 10.43 35.63 -7.38
CA ALA A 46 9.75 35.58 -8.67
C ALA A 46 8.30 35.07 -8.54
N TYR A 47 8.07 34.05 -7.69
CA TYR A 47 6.74 33.54 -7.38
C TYR A 47 5.89 34.55 -6.61
N ALA A 48 6.43 35.18 -5.56
CA ALA A 48 5.78 36.24 -4.82
C ALA A 48 5.49 37.47 -5.70
N LYS A 49 6.39 37.82 -6.61
CA LYS A 49 6.18 38.90 -7.60
C LYS A 49 5.09 38.54 -8.61
N ARG A 50 4.96 37.27 -9.01
CA ARG A 50 3.89 36.76 -9.89
C ARG A 50 2.52 36.74 -9.19
N ILE A 51 2.48 36.48 -7.90
CA ILE A 51 1.27 36.58 -7.06
C ILE A 51 0.91 38.06 -6.81
N MET A 52 1.90 38.90 -6.48
CA MET A 52 1.69 40.33 -6.23
C MET A 52 1.35 41.12 -7.50
N SER A 53 1.86 40.73 -8.68
CA SER A 53 1.48 41.34 -9.96
C SER A 53 0.08 40.92 -10.43
N LYS A 54 -0.43 39.77 -9.96
CA LYS A 54 -1.82 39.32 -10.19
C LYS A 54 -2.81 39.86 -9.14
N GLY A 55 -2.32 40.54 -8.10
CA GLY A 55 -3.15 41.15 -7.05
C GLY A 55 -3.79 42.49 -7.41
N SER A 56 -3.60 43.01 -8.63
CA SER A 56 -4.15 44.31 -9.04
C SER A 56 -4.71 44.30 -10.47
N GLN A 57 -5.50 43.29 -10.82
CA GLN A 57 -6.54 43.44 -11.85
C GLN A 57 -7.76 42.63 -11.40
N GLN A 58 -8.68 43.31 -10.71
CA GLN A 58 -10.07 42.88 -10.64
C GLN A 58 -10.64 43.00 -12.06
N THR A 59 -10.80 41.88 -12.75
CA THR A 59 -11.81 41.75 -13.81
C THR A 59 -12.95 40.94 -13.21
N GLY A 60 -14.15 41.51 -13.24
CA GLY A 60 -15.35 40.91 -12.66
C GLY A 60 -15.59 39.50 -13.16
N ALA A 61 -16.03 38.64 -12.24
CA ALA A 61 -16.55 37.33 -12.54
C ALA A 61 -17.79 37.46 -13.45
N SER A 62 -17.67 37.02 -14.70
CA SER A 62 -18.82 36.71 -15.55
C SER A 62 -18.63 35.46 -16.41
N ASP A 63 -17.45 34.85 -16.42
CA ASP A 63 -17.16 33.68 -17.26
C ASP A 63 -16.22 32.66 -16.56
N PRO A 64 -16.78 31.80 -15.68
CA PRO A 64 -16.03 30.71 -15.05
C PRO A 64 -15.40 29.73 -16.07
N VAL A 65 -16.03 29.58 -17.23
CA VAL A 65 -15.63 28.66 -18.30
C VAL A 65 -14.43 29.23 -19.07
N GLY A 66 -14.41 30.54 -19.31
CA GLY A 66 -13.27 31.25 -19.89
C GLY A 66 -12.00 31.21 -19.03
N PHE A 67 -12.14 31.31 -17.70
CA PHE A 67 -11.00 31.18 -16.78
C PHE A 67 -10.45 29.74 -16.74
N LEU A 68 -11.33 28.74 -16.69
CA LEU A 68 -11.00 27.33 -16.86
C LEU A 68 -10.19 27.12 -18.15
N ARG A 69 -10.69 27.67 -19.26
CA ARG A 69 -10.05 27.62 -20.57
C ARG A 69 -8.66 28.23 -20.56
N GLU A 70 -8.46 29.40 -19.94
CA GLU A 70 -7.12 30.01 -19.84
C GLU A 70 -6.12 29.17 -19.03
N GLN A 71 -6.56 28.55 -17.92
CA GLN A 71 -5.69 27.71 -17.09
C GLN A 71 -5.31 26.40 -17.79
N VAL A 72 -6.28 25.76 -18.47
CA VAL A 72 -6.05 24.54 -19.27
C VAL A 72 -5.15 24.82 -20.48
N MET A 73 -5.14 26.05 -20.99
CA MET A 73 -4.26 26.49 -22.07
C MET A 73 -2.84 26.89 -21.61
N GLU A 74 -2.59 26.97 -20.29
CA GLU A 74 -1.31 27.48 -19.77
C GLU A 74 -0.15 26.48 -19.96
N SER A 75 -0.41 25.16 -19.97
CA SER A 75 0.59 24.13 -20.32
C SER A 75 0.02 22.75 -20.60
N ASP A 76 0.70 21.94 -21.41
CA ASP A 76 0.37 20.52 -21.63
C ASP A 76 0.37 19.69 -20.34
N LYS A 77 1.20 20.09 -19.35
CA LYS A 77 1.22 19.48 -18.01
C LYS A 77 -0.09 19.72 -17.24
N TYR A 78 -0.69 20.90 -17.39
CA TYR A 78 -1.97 21.21 -16.76
C TYR A 78 -3.10 20.42 -17.41
N ARG A 79 -3.12 20.35 -18.75
CA ARG A 79 -4.07 19.51 -19.52
C ARG A 79 -4.01 18.06 -19.07
N TYR A 80 -2.80 17.50 -19.00
CA TYR A 80 -2.56 16.14 -18.53
C TYR A 80 -3.12 15.88 -17.11
N ASN A 81 -2.86 16.78 -16.16
CA ASN A 81 -3.38 16.63 -14.79
C ASN A 81 -4.91 16.73 -14.71
N VAL A 82 -5.52 17.57 -15.54
CA VAL A 82 -6.99 17.69 -15.63
C VAL A 82 -7.60 16.43 -16.22
N LEU A 83 -6.95 15.83 -17.21
CA LEU A 83 -7.35 14.55 -17.79
C LEU A 83 -7.23 13.39 -16.82
N LYS A 84 -6.22 13.37 -15.94
CA LYS A 84 -6.14 12.35 -14.88
C LYS A 84 -7.34 12.41 -13.93
N LEU A 85 -7.88 13.59 -13.67
CA LEU A 85 -9.08 13.75 -12.86
C LEU A 85 -10.33 13.28 -13.61
N PHE A 86 -10.42 13.53 -14.92
CA PHE A 86 -11.48 12.92 -15.74
C PHE A 86 -11.44 11.39 -15.62
N VAL A 87 -10.26 10.78 -15.83
CA VAL A 87 -10.08 9.33 -15.70
C VAL A 87 -10.41 8.80 -14.30
N LYS A 88 -10.06 9.55 -13.25
CA LYS A 88 -10.38 9.20 -11.86
C LYS A 88 -11.88 9.14 -11.60
N TYR A 89 -12.64 10.08 -12.17
CA TYR A 89 -14.08 10.21 -11.90
C TYR A 89 -14.96 9.52 -12.94
N ASP A 90 -14.44 9.09 -14.09
CA ASP A 90 -15.09 8.19 -15.06
C ASP A 90 -15.10 6.75 -14.51
N THR A 91 -16.03 6.51 -13.58
CA THR A 91 -16.04 5.29 -12.78
C THR A 91 -16.69 4.10 -13.47
N ASP A 92 -17.49 4.26 -14.50
CA ASP A 92 -17.96 3.15 -15.35
C ASP A 92 -17.08 2.95 -16.58
N ASN A 93 -16.10 3.83 -16.80
CA ASN A 93 -15.15 3.78 -17.90
C ASN A 93 -15.90 3.78 -19.25
N ASP A 94 -17.00 4.54 -19.31
CA ASP A 94 -17.81 4.74 -20.51
C ASP A 94 -17.33 5.96 -21.33
N GLY A 95 -16.33 6.68 -20.81
CA GLY A 95 -15.76 7.88 -21.43
C GLY A 95 -16.59 9.14 -21.18
N LYS A 96 -17.51 9.12 -20.23
CA LYS A 96 -18.40 10.23 -19.87
C LYS A 96 -18.40 10.47 -18.35
N LEU A 97 -18.73 11.69 -17.96
CA LEU A 97 -18.95 12.08 -16.57
C LEU A 97 -20.39 12.51 -16.37
N THR A 98 -21.07 11.92 -15.39
CA THR A 98 -22.31 12.48 -14.87
C THR A 98 -22.04 13.82 -14.19
N LYS A 99 -23.10 14.59 -14.00
CA LYS A 99 -23.08 15.85 -13.25
C LYS A 99 -22.46 15.71 -11.85
N GLU A 100 -22.77 14.62 -11.15
CA GLU A 100 -22.24 14.34 -9.82
C GLU A 100 -20.73 14.03 -9.88
N GLN A 101 -20.29 13.25 -10.87
CA GLN A 101 -18.88 12.92 -11.10
C GLN A 101 -18.07 14.17 -11.44
N LEU A 102 -18.57 15.02 -12.35
CA LEU A 102 -17.93 16.29 -12.68
C LEU A 102 -17.85 17.20 -11.46
N LYS A 103 -18.93 17.31 -10.68
CA LYS A 103 -18.95 18.14 -9.46
C LYS A 103 -17.93 17.67 -8.44
N ALA A 104 -17.73 16.36 -8.29
CA ALA A 104 -16.71 15.80 -7.43
C ALA A 104 -15.30 16.11 -7.97
N ALA A 105 -15.08 15.93 -9.28
CA ALA A 105 -13.82 16.25 -9.94
C ALA A 105 -13.41 17.73 -9.77
N LEU A 106 -14.36 18.66 -9.92
CA LEU A 106 -14.11 20.10 -9.81
C LEU A 106 -13.75 20.57 -8.39
N LYS A 107 -14.19 19.85 -7.35
CA LYS A 107 -13.82 20.16 -5.95
C LYS A 107 -12.34 19.91 -5.66
N GLU A 108 -11.73 18.92 -6.31
CA GLU A 108 -10.30 18.61 -6.14
C GLU A 108 -9.38 19.61 -6.86
N PHE A 109 -9.95 20.63 -7.52
CA PHE A 109 -9.23 21.78 -8.05
C PHE A 109 -9.38 23.00 -7.13
N PRO A 110 -8.35 23.36 -6.33
CA PRO A 110 -8.41 24.53 -5.46
C PRO A 110 -8.62 25.86 -6.20
N ALA A 111 -8.26 25.90 -7.50
CA ALA A 111 -8.49 27.06 -8.36
C ALA A 111 -9.98 27.23 -8.74
N LEU A 112 -10.76 26.14 -8.74
CA LEU A 112 -12.16 26.11 -9.16
C LEU A 112 -13.13 26.01 -7.99
N ASP A 113 -12.74 25.37 -6.90
CA ASP A 113 -13.50 25.34 -5.65
C ASP A 113 -13.81 26.77 -5.14
N LYS A 114 -12.85 27.69 -5.28
CA LYS A 114 -13.04 29.12 -4.96
C LYS A 114 -13.99 29.88 -5.91
N LEU A 115 -14.17 29.40 -7.14
CA LEU A 115 -15.09 29.97 -8.14
C LEU A 115 -16.49 29.34 -8.04
N CYS A 116 -16.57 28.08 -7.62
CA CYS A 116 -17.79 27.27 -7.55
C CYS A 116 -18.67 27.50 -6.33
N GLY A 117 -18.38 28.53 -5.52
CA GLY A 117 -19.17 28.95 -4.38
C GLY A 117 -20.62 29.27 -4.76
N THR A 118 -21.50 28.29 -4.56
CA THR A 118 -22.98 28.32 -4.60
C THR A 118 -23.71 28.57 -5.93
N GLU A 119 -23.14 29.20 -6.96
CA GLU A 119 -23.87 29.45 -8.24
C GLU A 119 -23.18 28.96 -9.54
N SER A 120 -22.00 28.34 -9.52
CA SER A 120 -21.22 28.15 -10.77
C SER A 120 -20.98 26.72 -11.27
N THR A 121 -21.43 25.66 -10.57
CA THR A 121 -21.27 24.29 -11.11
C THR A 121 -22.29 23.96 -12.18
N GLU A 122 -23.51 24.46 -12.03
CA GLU A 122 -24.60 24.31 -13.01
C GLU A 122 -24.30 25.02 -14.33
N SER A 123 -23.72 26.23 -14.27
CA SER A 123 -23.35 26.99 -15.45
C SER A 123 -22.14 26.40 -16.16
N VAL A 124 -21.15 25.88 -15.42
CA VAL A 124 -20.03 25.13 -16.00
C VAL A 124 -20.53 23.85 -16.65
N TYR A 125 -21.40 23.09 -15.99
CA TYR A 125 -21.99 21.88 -16.56
C TYR A 125 -22.75 22.16 -17.86
N THR A 126 -23.67 23.14 -17.84
CA THR A 126 -24.47 23.53 -19.02
C THR A 126 -23.61 24.05 -20.17
N ALA A 127 -22.45 24.64 -19.86
CA ALA A 127 -21.52 25.13 -20.87
C ALA A 127 -20.62 24.05 -21.46
N LEU A 128 -20.46 22.93 -20.75
CA LEU A 128 -19.66 21.78 -21.19
C LEU A 128 -20.52 20.78 -21.97
N ASP A 129 -21.76 20.56 -21.55
CA ASP A 129 -22.76 19.69 -22.19
C ASP A 129 -23.25 20.34 -23.49
N THR A 130 -22.43 20.24 -24.53
CA THR A 130 -22.64 20.94 -25.80
C THR A 130 -23.70 20.27 -26.67
N ASP A 131 -23.86 18.95 -26.53
CA ASP A 131 -24.89 18.20 -27.24
C ASP A 131 -26.19 18.03 -26.45
N ALA A 132 -26.21 18.50 -25.19
CA ALA A 132 -27.34 18.45 -24.26
C ALA A 132 -27.82 17.02 -23.96
N ASP A 133 -26.91 16.03 -24.02
CA ASP A 133 -27.21 14.64 -23.68
C ASP A 133 -27.27 14.39 -22.16
N GLY A 134 -26.89 15.38 -21.35
CA GLY A 134 -26.93 15.30 -19.91
C GLY A 134 -25.78 14.49 -19.32
N MET A 135 -24.68 14.34 -20.05
CA MET A 135 -23.38 13.83 -19.62
C MET A 135 -22.28 14.74 -20.17
N ILE A 136 -21.07 14.69 -19.61
CA ILE A 136 -19.92 15.37 -20.17
C ILE A 136 -18.97 14.34 -20.75
N ASP A 137 -18.90 14.24 -22.07
CA ASP A 137 -17.93 13.36 -22.71
C ASP A 137 -16.52 13.96 -22.72
N TYR A 138 -15.56 13.15 -23.17
CA TYR A 138 -14.17 13.54 -23.27
C TYR A 138 -13.92 14.80 -24.15
N ASN A 139 -14.59 14.90 -25.30
CA ASN A 139 -14.46 16.02 -26.23
C ASN A 139 -15.07 17.30 -25.65
N GLU A 140 -16.18 17.15 -24.94
CA GLU A 140 -16.88 18.21 -24.22
C GLU A 140 -16.07 18.72 -23.04
N PHE A 141 -15.50 17.82 -22.24
CA PHE A 141 -14.59 18.16 -21.17
C PHE A 141 -13.34 18.87 -21.69
N LEU A 142 -12.83 18.46 -22.86
CA LEU A 142 -11.72 19.11 -23.54
C LEU A 142 -12.09 20.34 -24.36
N SER A 143 -13.37 20.63 -24.60
CA SER A 143 -13.80 21.90 -25.23
C SER A 143 -13.43 23.13 -24.35
N LEU A 144 -13.09 22.88 -23.08
CA LEU A 144 -12.35 23.80 -22.20
C LEU A 144 -10.96 24.16 -22.76
N SER A 145 -10.26 23.23 -23.38
CA SER A 145 -8.86 23.32 -23.85
C SER A 145 -8.65 23.85 -25.28
N ALA A 146 -9.69 24.44 -25.87
CA ALA A 146 -9.77 25.20 -27.13
C ALA A 146 -10.15 24.44 -28.42
N GLY A 147 -10.80 25.18 -29.31
CA GLY A 147 -11.26 24.76 -30.64
C GLY A 147 -10.17 24.54 -31.67
N ASP A 148 -9.11 23.79 -31.34
CA ASP A 148 -8.13 23.31 -32.33
C ASP A 148 -7.31 22.08 -31.87
N LEU A 149 -7.69 21.40 -30.78
CA LEU A 149 -7.11 20.08 -30.49
C LEU A 149 -7.70 19.06 -31.48
N ARG A 150 -6.85 18.54 -32.39
CA ARG A 150 -7.27 17.43 -33.25
C ARG A 150 -7.66 16.24 -32.39
N LEU A 151 -8.79 15.58 -32.70
CA LEU A 151 -9.28 14.37 -32.04
C LEU A 151 -8.17 13.34 -31.77
N SER A 152 -7.28 13.11 -32.74
CA SER A 152 -6.13 12.19 -32.60
C SER A 152 -5.13 12.56 -31.51
N THR A 153 -4.94 13.86 -31.26
CA THR A 153 -4.07 14.37 -30.19
C THR A 153 -4.76 14.24 -28.83
N ALA A 154 -6.07 14.39 -28.82
CA ALA A 154 -6.90 14.22 -27.65
C ALA A 154 -6.84 12.75 -27.20
N ASP A 155 -7.20 11.79 -28.05
CA ASP A 155 -7.14 10.36 -27.72
C ASP A 155 -5.76 9.94 -27.14
N ALA A 156 -4.66 10.42 -27.74
CA ALA A 156 -3.31 10.15 -27.24
C ALA A 156 -3.03 10.75 -25.84
N LEU A 157 -3.55 11.94 -25.55
CA LEU A 157 -3.45 12.56 -24.23
C LEU A 157 -4.32 11.84 -23.18
N LEU A 158 -5.51 11.37 -23.57
CA LEU A 158 -6.37 10.58 -22.69
C LEU A 158 -5.70 9.26 -22.31
N GLU A 159 -5.17 8.53 -23.30
CA GLU A 159 -4.44 7.29 -23.04
C GLU A 159 -3.20 7.54 -22.18
N SER A 160 -2.45 8.62 -22.44
CA SER A 160 -1.35 9.01 -21.57
C SER A 160 -1.82 9.31 -20.15
N ALA A 161 -2.96 9.96 -19.96
CA ALA A 161 -3.52 10.25 -18.64
C ALA A 161 -4.00 8.98 -17.92
N LYS A 162 -4.59 8.02 -18.64
CA LYS A 162 -4.95 6.70 -18.09
C LYS A 162 -3.72 5.95 -17.56
N VAL A 163 -2.67 5.85 -18.39
CA VAL A 163 -1.38 5.26 -17.98
C VAL A 163 -0.79 6.00 -16.79
N GLY A 164 -0.86 7.34 -16.81
CA GLY A 164 -0.44 8.20 -15.72
C GLY A 164 -1.15 7.93 -14.40
N TYR A 165 -2.48 7.79 -14.45
CA TYR A 165 -3.30 7.55 -13.27
C TYR A 165 -3.01 6.16 -12.66
N VAL A 166 -2.87 5.13 -13.49
CA VAL A 166 -2.42 3.79 -13.02
C VAL A 166 -1.04 3.87 -12.36
N SER A 167 -0.11 4.63 -12.95
CA SER A 167 1.22 4.82 -12.36
C SER A 167 1.15 5.53 -11.00
N ASP A 168 0.33 6.57 -10.86
CA ASP A 168 0.12 7.27 -9.59
C ASP A 168 -0.48 6.33 -8.53
N SER A 169 -1.44 5.47 -8.93
CA SER A 169 -2.02 4.43 -8.07
C SER A 169 -0.98 3.45 -7.51
N TYR A 170 -0.01 3.02 -8.31
CA TYR A 170 1.08 2.17 -7.80
C TYR A 170 2.02 2.91 -6.82
N GLU A 171 2.26 4.21 -7.02
CA GLU A 171 3.07 5.00 -6.08
C GLU A 171 2.35 5.20 -4.74
N GLU A 172 1.02 5.24 -4.72
CA GLU A 172 0.24 5.19 -3.47
C GLU A 172 0.38 3.83 -2.77
N CYS A 173 0.25 2.72 -3.52
CA CYS A 173 0.49 1.37 -2.99
C CYS A 173 1.90 1.24 -2.38
N LYS A 174 2.91 1.80 -3.06
CA LYS A 174 4.30 1.83 -2.61
C LYS A 174 4.46 2.62 -1.32
N THR A 175 3.83 3.80 -1.23
CA THR A 175 3.89 4.65 -0.04
C THR A 175 3.32 3.92 1.17
N LEU A 176 2.13 3.31 1.01
CA LEU A 176 1.51 2.47 2.03
C LEU A 176 2.42 1.31 2.43
N THR A 177 2.99 0.58 1.46
CA THR A 177 3.87 -0.56 1.72
C THR A 177 5.14 -0.14 2.47
N ALA A 178 5.75 1.00 2.11
CA ALA A 178 6.96 1.51 2.74
C ALA A 178 6.74 1.94 4.20
N GLU A 179 5.54 2.42 4.52
CA GLU A 179 5.15 2.84 5.86
C GLU A 179 4.93 1.65 6.79
N TYR A 180 4.07 0.70 6.38
CA TYR A 180 3.60 -0.39 7.23
C TYR A 180 4.48 -1.66 7.16
N ALA A 181 5.20 -1.88 6.06
CA ALA A 181 5.88 -3.16 5.78
C ALA A 181 7.40 -3.02 5.61
N LYS A 182 8.11 -2.29 6.48
CA LYS A 182 9.53 -1.90 6.29
C LYS A 182 10.49 -3.03 5.86
N THR A 183 10.32 -4.25 6.40
CA THR A 183 11.16 -5.40 6.02
C THR A 183 10.79 -5.93 4.64
N PHE A 184 9.49 -6.06 4.37
CA PHE A 184 8.97 -6.49 3.08
C PHE A 184 9.28 -5.49 1.97
N TYR A 185 9.08 -4.19 2.22
CA TYR A 185 9.42 -3.11 1.30
C TYR A 185 10.90 -3.14 0.90
N LEU A 186 11.82 -3.38 1.85
CA LEU A 186 13.24 -3.52 1.55
C LEU A 186 13.51 -4.65 0.54
N ALA A 187 12.80 -5.78 0.66
CA ALA A 187 12.92 -6.88 -0.29
C ALA A 187 12.42 -6.51 -1.69
N THR A 188 11.36 -5.69 -1.80
CA THR A 188 10.86 -5.22 -3.09
C THR A 188 11.85 -4.33 -3.84
N LEU A 189 12.83 -3.70 -3.17
CA LEU A 189 13.88 -2.93 -3.82
C LEU A 189 14.85 -3.79 -4.65
N ALA A 190 14.86 -5.10 -4.43
CA ALA A 190 15.63 -6.07 -5.22
C ALA A 190 14.83 -6.70 -6.38
N MET A 191 13.57 -6.29 -6.57
CA MET A 191 12.70 -6.78 -7.65
C MET A 191 12.81 -5.92 -8.91
N GLU A 192 12.42 -6.51 -10.04
CA GLU A 192 12.12 -5.76 -11.26
C GLU A 192 10.92 -4.82 -11.03
N ASP A 193 10.93 -3.64 -11.68
CA ASP A 193 9.95 -2.56 -11.44
C ASP A 193 8.49 -3.03 -11.54
N ALA A 194 8.15 -3.81 -12.57
CA ALA A 194 6.78 -4.32 -12.76
C ALA A 194 6.36 -5.28 -11.62
N LYS A 195 7.26 -6.16 -11.17
CA LYS A 195 6.99 -7.10 -10.07
C LYS A 195 6.91 -6.40 -8.72
N ALA A 196 7.74 -5.39 -8.49
CA ALA A 196 7.67 -4.55 -7.30
C ALA A 196 6.31 -3.84 -7.20
N LYS A 197 5.88 -3.20 -8.29
CA LYS A 197 4.58 -2.53 -8.41
C LYS A 197 3.41 -3.48 -8.13
N ALA A 198 3.37 -4.64 -8.78
CA ALA A 198 2.36 -5.65 -8.53
C ALA A 198 2.36 -6.14 -7.08
N THR A 199 3.54 -6.34 -6.49
CA THR A 199 3.69 -6.73 -5.07
C THR A 199 3.15 -5.66 -4.13
N TRP A 200 3.38 -4.37 -4.41
CA TRP A 200 2.81 -3.26 -3.63
C TRP A 200 1.29 -3.21 -3.73
N ALA A 201 0.72 -3.45 -4.92
CA ALA A 201 -0.73 -3.50 -5.11
C ALA A 201 -1.37 -4.66 -4.33
N ILE A 202 -0.76 -5.85 -4.35
CA ILE A 202 -1.21 -7.00 -3.54
C ILE A 202 -1.12 -6.67 -2.05
N TYR A 203 0.00 -6.10 -1.60
CA TYR A 203 0.16 -5.71 -0.20
C TYR A 203 -0.88 -4.68 0.22
N ALA A 204 -1.12 -3.65 -0.59
CA ALA A 204 -2.12 -2.62 -0.29
C ALA A 204 -3.53 -3.19 -0.21
N TRP A 205 -3.89 -4.11 -1.11
CA TRP A 205 -5.16 -4.82 -1.03
C TRP A 205 -5.29 -5.62 0.28
N CYS A 206 -4.26 -6.41 0.63
CA CYS A 206 -4.26 -7.20 1.87
C CYS A 206 -4.34 -6.32 3.13
N ARG A 207 -3.57 -5.24 3.17
CA ARG A 207 -3.53 -4.31 4.30
C ARG A 207 -4.88 -3.62 4.52
N ARG A 208 -5.57 -3.23 3.45
CA ARG A 208 -6.90 -2.62 3.55
C ARG A 208 -7.96 -3.60 4.06
N VAL A 209 -7.84 -4.88 3.73
CA VAL A 209 -8.71 -5.96 4.27
C VAL A 209 -8.46 -6.15 5.76
N ASP A 210 -7.20 -6.19 6.16
CA ASP A 210 -6.74 -6.31 7.55
C ASP A 210 -7.20 -5.12 8.42
N GLU A 211 -7.15 -3.90 7.89
CA GLU A 211 -7.59 -2.68 8.59
C GLU A 211 -9.08 -2.66 8.95
N ILE A 212 -9.93 -3.46 8.29
CA ILE A 212 -11.35 -3.55 8.63
C ILE A 212 -11.56 -4.11 10.04
N VAL A 213 -10.71 -5.06 10.44
CA VAL A 213 -10.78 -5.74 11.75
C VAL A 213 -9.78 -5.14 12.74
N ASP A 214 -8.58 -4.79 12.26
CA ASP A 214 -7.43 -4.46 13.12
C ASP A 214 -7.04 -2.96 13.10
N GLY A 215 -7.74 -2.11 12.35
CA GLY A 215 -7.41 -0.70 12.18
C GLY A 215 -7.92 0.23 13.29
N ASP A 216 -7.28 1.39 13.45
CA ASP A 216 -7.68 2.42 14.44
C ASP A 216 -9.08 3.01 14.15
N THR A 217 -9.57 2.85 12.92
CA THR A 217 -10.91 3.24 12.46
C THR A 217 -11.78 2.02 12.18
N ALA A 218 -11.42 0.84 12.69
CA ALA A 218 -12.20 -0.38 12.52
C ALA A 218 -13.65 -0.17 13.01
N ALA A 219 -14.56 -0.94 12.42
CA ALA A 219 -15.94 -1.02 12.84
C ALA A 219 -16.03 -1.28 14.35
N GLN A 220 -17.05 -0.72 15.02
CA GLN A 220 -17.10 -0.77 16.49
C GLN A 220 -17.71 -2.06 17.01
N THR A 221 -18.44 -2.80 16.16
CA THR A 221 -19.07 -4.06 16.54
C THR A 221 -18.71 -5.21 15.59
N PRO A 222 -18.76 -6.46 16.08
CA PRO A 222 -18.57 -7.65 15.25
C PRO A 222 -19.48 -7.70 14.03
N GLU A 223 -20.73 -7.23 14.15
CA GLU A 223 -21.70 -7.22 13.05
C GLU A 223 -21.31 -6.22 11.95
N GLU A 224 -20.85 -5.03 12.32
CA GLU A 224 -20.37 -4.03 11.36
C GLU A 224 -19.11 -4.53 10.63
N MET A 225 -18.18 -5.18 11.33
CA MET A 225 -16.99 -5.79 10.71
C MET A 225 -17.38 -6.88 9.71
N GLN A 226 -18.35 -7.73 10.06
CA GLN A 226 -18.86 -8.77 9.18
C GLN A 226 -19.48 -8.19 7.92
N GLU A 227 -20.34 -7.16 8.05
CA GLU A 227 -20.96 -6.48 6.90
C GLU A 227 -19.90 -5.85 5.98
N MET A 228 -18.89 -5.17 6.53
CA MET A 228 -17.80 -4.58 5.75
C MET A 228 -16.97 -5.63 5.00
N LEU A 229 -16.71 -6.80 5.60
CA LEU A 229 -15.99 -7.90 4.94
C LEU A 229 -16.84 -8.59 3.87
N ASP A 230 -18.15 -8.71 4.08
CA ASP A 230 -19.09 -9.21 3.06
C ASP A 230 -19.14 -8.27 1.86
N GLU A 231 -19.26 -6.95 2.09
CA GLU A 231 -19.16 -5.92 1.05
C GLU A 231 -17.81 -5.97 0.32
N TRP A 232 -16.72 -6.27 1.03
CA TRP A 232 -15.41 -6.43 0.43
C TRP A 232 -15.34 -7.66 -0.50
N MET A 233 -15.96 -8.78 -0.13
CA MET A 233 -16.07 -9.94 -1.04
C MET A 233 -16.83 -9.58 -2.31
N GLU A 234 -17.93 -8.84 -2.21
CA GLU A 234 -18.66 -8.37 -3.39
C GLU A 234 -17.83 -7.40 -4.23
N ARG A 235 -17.05 -6.52 -3.59
CA ARG A 235 -16.12 -5.61 -4.26
C ARG A 235 -15.06 -6.39 -5.04
N LEU A 236 -14.47 -7.42 -4.44
CA LEU A 236 -13.53 -8.33 -5.10
C LEU A 236 -14.17 -8.99 -6.33
N ASP A 237 -15.38 -9.53 -6.21
CA ASP A 237 -16.11 -10.17 -7.31
C ASP A 237 -16.47 -9.19 -8.45
N ARG A 238 -16.64 -7.90 -8.16
CA ARG A 238 -16.83 -6.86 -9.19
C ARG A 238 -15.52 -6.56 -9.91
N MET A 239 -14.44 -6.35 -9.17
CA MET A 239 -13.10 -6.10 -9.72
C MET A 239 -12.64 -7.26 -10.59
N TRP A 240 -12.79 -8.49 -10.11
CA TRP A 240 -12.34 -9.70 -10.79
C TRP A 240 -13.11 -9.98 -12.09
N ALA A 241 -14.41 -9.71 -12.10
CA ALA A 241 -15.23 -9.84 -13.30
C ALA A 241 -15.04 -8.69 -14.32
N GLY A 242 -14.20 -7.70 -14.00
CA GLY A 242 -14.06 -6.48 -14.82
C GLY A 242 -15.34 -5.64 -14.89
N ARG A 243 -16.23 -5.76 -13.90
CA ARG A 243 -17.55 -5.12 -13.90
C ARG A 243 -17.49 -3.75 -13.21
N SER A 244 -17.38 -2.67 -13.99
CA SER A 244 -17.41 -1.25 -13.58
C SER A 244 -16.36 -0.85 -12.53
N ARG A 245 -15.80 0.36 -12.65
CA ARG A 245 -14.92 0.95 -11.60
C ARG A 245 -15.72 1.75 -10.56
N LYS A 246 -17.06 1.64 -10.55
CA LYS A 246 -17.91 2.40 -9.62
C LYS A 246 -17.57 2.05 -8.17
N GLY A 247 -17.19 3.08 -7.42
CA GLY A 247 -16.78 2.96 -6.02
C GLY A 247 -15.37 2.41 -5.81
N LEU A 248 -14.57 2.20 -6.88
CA LEU A 248 -13.16 1.85 -6.78
C LEU A 248 -12.32 3.08 -6.42
N ASP A 249 -11.30 2.88 -5.59
CA ASP A 249 -10.28 3.88 -5.29
C ASP A 249 -8.97 3.55 -5.98
N GLN A 250 -7.95 4.39 -5.76
CA GLN A 250 -6.67 4.27 -6.45
C GLN A 250 -5.94 2.95 -6.20
N TYR A 251 -6.08 2.35 -5.01
CA TYR A 251 -5.46 1.05 -4.74
C TYR A 251 -6.13 -0.06 -5.56
N ASP A 252 -7.46 0.01 -5.75
CA ASP A 252 -8.17 -0.95 -6.58
C ASP A 252 -7.82 -0.80 -8.07
N ILE A 253 -7.53 0.43 -8.52
CA ILE A 253 -7.05 0.67 -9.89
C ILE A 253 -5.71 -0.04 -10.11
N ALA A 254 -4.76 0.08 -9.17
CA ALA A 254 -3.51 -0.66 -9.23
C ALA A 254 -3.73 -2.18 -9.15
N PHE A 255 -4.66 -2.63 -8.31
CA PHE A 255 -5.00 -4.04 -8.18
C PHE A 255 -5.56 -4.65 -9.48
N VAL A 256 -6.55 -4.00 -10.09
CA VAL A 256 -7.15 -4.45 -11.36
C VAL A 256 -6.13 -4.44 -12.50
N ASP A 257 -5.29 -3.41 -12.57
CA ASP A 257 -4.21 -3.36 -13.55
C ASP A 257 -3.18 -4.49 -13.34
N MET A 258 -2.80 -4.77 -12.09
CA MET A 258 -1.93 -5.89 -11.74
C MET A 258 -2.51 -7.24 -12.21
N LEU A 259 -3.80 -7.49 -12.00
CA LEU A 259 -4.46 -8.72 -12.48
C LEU A 259 -4.40 -8.86 -14.01
N GLN A 260 -4.41 -7.75 -14.75
CA GLN A 260 -4.30 -7.76 -16.21
C GLN A 260 -2.86 -8.01 -16.68
N GLN A 261 -1.87 -7.45 -15.97
CA GLN A 261 -0.46 -7.62 -16.32
C GLN A 261 0.11 -9.00 -15.99
N PHE A 262 -0.42 -9.66 -14.96
CA PHE A 262 0.06 -10.96 -14.48
C PHE A 262 -1.04 -12.04 -14.57
N PRO A 263 -1.31 -12.56 -15.78
CA PRO A 263 -2.28 -13.63 -15.96
C PRO A 263 -1.80 -14.92 -15.27
N GLY A 264 -2.67 -15.56 -14.50
CA GLY A 264 -2.34 -16.74 -13.70
C GLY A 264 -2.77 -16.64 -12.24
N SER A 265 -3.20 -15.45 -11.80
CA SER A 265 -3.84 -15.25 -10.51
C SER A 265 -5.14 -16.04 -10.38
N ASP A 266 -5.36 -16.59 -9.20
CA ASP A 266 -6.59 -17.27 -8.78
C ASP A 266 -7.32 -16.36 -7.78
N ILE A 267 -8.65 -16.30 -7.86
CA ILE A 267 -9.47 -15.48 -6.94
C ILE A 267 -9.54 -16.11 -5.55
N GLU A 268 -9.40 -17.43 -5.44
CA GLU A 268 -9.63 -18.14 -4.18
C GLU A 268 -8.69 -17.73 -3.04
N PRO A 269 -7.37 -17.53 -3.25
CA PRO A 269 -6.50 -16.95 -2.22
C PRO A 269 -7.00 -15.60 -1.68
N TYR A 270 -7.56 -14.74 -2.52
CA TYR A 270 -8.12 -13.45 -2.09
C TYR A 270 -9.37 -13.64 -1.25
N ARG A 271 -10.27 -14.55 -1.64
CA ARG A 271 -11.44 -14.91 -0.84
C ARG A 271 -11.05 -15.52 0.50
N ASP A 272 -10.06 -16.41 0.51
CA ASP A 272 -9.57 -17.05 1.72
C ASP A 272 -8.89 -16.06 2.67
N MET A 273 -8.22 -15.03 2.15
CA MET A 273 -7.70 -13.92 2.95
C MET A 273 -8.81 -13.16 3.69
N VAL A 274 -9.91 -12.82 2.99
CA VAL A 274 -11.08 -12.19 3.64
C VAL A 274 -11.69 -13.11 4.70
N LYS A 275 -11.83 -14.43 4.39
CA LYS A 275 -12.27 -15.42 5.40
C LYS A 275 -11.30 -15.56 6.57
N GLY A 276 -10.02 -15.23 6.37
CA GLY A 276 -9.01 -15.18 7.42
C GLY A 276 -9.30 -14.05 8.39
N MET A 277 -9.57 -12.84 7.89
CA MET A 277 -9.95 -11.71 8.73
C MET A 277 -11.26 -11.96 9.48
N MET A 278 -12.21 -12.66 8.87
CA MET A 278 -13.45 -13.07 9.55
C MET A 278 -13.21 -13.94 10.79
N MET A 279 -12.07 -14.65 10.87
CA MET A 279 -11.72 -15.45 12.05
C MET A 279 -11.32 -14.60 13.26
N ASP A 280 -10.95 -13.34 13.04
CA ASP A 280 -10.54 -12.40 14.09
C ASP A 280 -11.67 -11.47 14.57
N ILE A 281 -12.88 -11.60 13.99
CA ILE A 281 -14.09 -10.87 14.41
C ILE A 281 -14.53 -11.18 15.85
N PRO A 282 -14.57 -12.45 16.31
CA PRO A 282 -15.12 -12.74 17.63
C PRO A 282 -14.34 -12.05 18.76
N ASP A 283 -15.05 -11.65 19.83
CA ASP A 283 -14.46 -11.00 21.02
C ASP A 283 -13.30 -11.80 21.63
N LYS A 284 -13.35 -13.14 21.54
CA LYS A 284 -12.27 -14.03 21.95
C LYS A 284 -11.88 -14.97 20.81
N VAL A 285 -10.63 -14.85 20.37
CA VAL A 285 -10.00 -15.75 19.41
C VAL A 285 -9.33 -16.90 20.19
N VAL A 286 -9.65 -18.14 19.84
CA VAL A 286 -9.09 -19.34 20.50
C VAL A 286 -8.77 -20.41 19.45
N TYR A 287 -7.50 -20.79 19.37
CA TYR A 287 -7.03 -21.92 18.58
C TYR A 287 -6.76 -23.10 19.51
N LYS A 288 -7.52 -24.19 19.38
CA LYS A 288 -7.37 -25.33 20.30
C LYS A 288 -6.16 -26.17 19.95
N THR A 289 -5.95 -26.33 18.64
CA THR A 289 -4.91 -27.19 18.07
C THR A 289 -4.05 -26.43 17.06
N TRP A 290 -2.90 -27.01 16.73
CA TRP A 290 -2.08 -26.56 15.62
C TRP A 290 -2.86 -26.51 14.30
N ASP A 291 -3.77 -27.45 14.04
CA ASP A 291 -4.56 -27.45 12.79
C ASP A 291 -5.48 -26.22 12.70
N ASP A 292 -6.05 -25.77 13.83
CA ASP A 292 -6.85 -24.54 13.88
C ASP A 292 -5.99 -23.32 13.56
N LEU A 293 -4.80 -23.24 14.18
CA LEU A 293 -3.86 -22.15 13.93
C LEU A 293 -3.26 -22.20 12.52
N TYR A 294 -3.01 -23.40 11.99
CA TYR A 294 -2.53 -23.60 10.62
C TYR A 294 -3.52 -23.03 9.62
N LEU A 295 -4.83 -23.29 9.78
CA LEU A 295 -5.85 -22.73 8.90
C LEU A 295 -5.85 -21.20 8.93
N TYR A 296 -5.69 -20.60 10.12
CA TYR A 296 -5.54 -19.16 10.27
C TYR A 296 -4.30 -18.66 9.51
N CYS A 297 -3.12 -19.22 9.79
CA CYS A 297 -1.87 -18.88 9.12
C CYS A 297 -1.93 -19.06 7.60
N TYR A 298 -2.63 -20.10 7.13
CA TYR A 298 -2.87 -20.33 5.72
C TYR A 298 -3.65 -19.15 5.13
N ARG A 299 -4.79 -18.81 5.72
CA ARG A 299 -5.68 -17.77 5.21
C ARG A 299 -5.06 -16.37 5.26
N VAL A 300 -4.39 -16.01 6.35
CA VAL A 300 -3.91 -14.62 6.54
C VAL A 300 -2.52 -14.34 5.98
N ALA A 301 -1.76 -15.38 5.60
CA ALA A 301 -0.39 -15.20 5.11
C ALA A 301 0.00 -16.11 3.94
N SER A 302 -0.39 -17.39 3.94
CA SER A 302 -0.06 -18.28 2.82
C SER A 302 -0.80 -17.91 1.54
N THR A 303 -2.02 -17.41 1.67
CA THR A 303 -2.77 -16.81 0.55
C THR A 303 -1.97 -15.69 -0.11
N VAL A 304 -1.24 -14.85 0.64
CA VAL A 304 -0.38 -13.79 0.07
C VAL A 304 0.77 -14.38 -0.75
N GLY A 305 1.35 -15.49 -0.29
CA GLY A 305 2.31 -16.28 -1.07
C GLY A 305 1.70 -16.77 -2.40
N LEU A 306 0.47 -17.28 -2.36
CA LEU A 306 -0.27 -17.73 -3.55
C LEU A 306 -0.66 -16.59 -4.50
N MET A 307 -1.02 -15.41 -3.98
CA MET A 307 -1.32 -14.21 -4.76
C MET A 307 -0.08 -13.69 -5.49
N THR A 308 1.09 -13.77 -4.83
CA THR A 308 2.35 -13.23 -5.38
C THR A 308 3.08 -14.21 -6.27
N LEU A 309 2.81 -15.52 -6.18
CA LEU A 309 3.49 -16.54 -6.97
C LEU A 309 3.41 -16.33 -8.50
N PRO A 310 2.24 -15.99 -9.10
CA PRO A 310 2.15 -15.64 -10.52
C PRO A 310 2.97 -14.39 -10.90
N VAL A 311 3.09 -13.42 -9.98
CA VAL A 311 3.90 -12.21 -10.16
C VAL A 311 5.39 -12.54 -10.14
N MET A 312 5.81 -13.41 -9.22
CA MET A 312 7.18 -13.87 -9.13
C MET A 312 7.57 -14.68 -10.37
N GLY A 313 6.65 -15.49 -10.89
CA GLY A 313 6.87 -16.41 -12.00
C GLY A 313 7.82 -17.55 -11.61
N THR A 314 7.93 -18.56 -12.48
CA THR A 314 8.70 -19.77 -12.21
C THR A 314 9.98 -19.84 -13.06
N ALA A 315 10.91 -20.69 -12.63
CA ALA A 315 12.08 -21.07 -13.40
C ALA A 315 11.67 -21.94 -14.61
N ASP A 316 12.54 -22.03 -15.61
CA ASP A 316 12.29 -22.84 -16.81
C ASP A 316 11.99 -24.30 -16.44
N GLY A 317 10.86 -24.81 -16.92
CA GLY A 317 10.43 -26.19 -16.69
C GLY A 317 9.71 -26.45 -15.36
N VAL A 318 9.50 -25.41 -14.54
CA VAL A 318 8.72 -25.50 -13.30
C VAL A 318 7.35 -24.85 -13.49
N THR A 319 6.30 -25.54 -13.06
CA THR A 319 4.91 -25.05 -13.08
C THR A 319 4.58 -24.25 -11.81
N LEU A 320 3.57 -23.37 -11.88
CA LEU A 320 3.06 -22.66 -10.69
C LEU A 320 2.58 -23.65 -9.62
N GLU A 321 2.02 -24.79 -10.02
CA GLU A 321 1.52 -25.81 -9.09
C GLU A 321 2.67 -26.47 -8.30
N GLU A 322 3.80 -26.77 -8.95
CA GLU A 322 4.99 -27.31 -8.28
C GLU A 322 5.59 -26.33 -7.27
N ALA A 323 5.50 -25.02 -7.55
CA ALA A 323 6.00 -23.97 -6.66
C ALA A 323 4.99 -23.57 -5.55
N ARG A 324 3.80 -24.17 -5.54
CA ARG A 324 2.69 -23.78 -4.67
C ARG A 324 2.94 -24.12 -3.20
N ASP A 325 3.36 -25.35 -2.91
CA ASP A 325 3.60 -25.83 -1.54
C ASP A 325 4.70 -25.01 -0.83
N PRO A 326 5.88 -24.74 -1.44
CA PRO A 326 6.88 -23.88 -0.81
C PRO A 326 6.38 -22.45 -0.55
N ALA A 327 5.54 -21.90 -1.42
CA ALA A 327 4.94 -20.58 -1.22
C ALA A 327 3.98 -20.56 -0.03
N VAL A 328 3.20 -21.63 0.15
CA VAL A 328 2.37 -21.83 1.34
C VAL A 328 3.24 -21.95 2.59
N SER A 329 4.27 -22.80 2.57
CA SER A 329 5.17 -22.97 3.71
C SER A 329 5.84 -21.66 4.12
N LEU A 330 6.21 -20.81 3.15
CA LEU A 330 6.75 -19.48 3.45
C LEU A 330 5.73 -18.63 4.21
N GLY A 331 4.49 -18.57 3.73
CA GLY A 331 3.43 -17.82 4.40
C GLY A 331 3.17 -18.30 5.83
N ILE A 332 3.11 -19.61 6.05
CA ILE A 332 2.98 -20.20 7.40
C ILE A 332 4.17 -19.78 8.28
N ALA A 333 5.41 -19.92 7.79
CA ALA A 333 6.60 -19.55 8.55
C ALA A 333 6.62 -18.08 8.96
N LEU A 334 6.27 -17.18 8.03
CA LEU A 334 6.17 -15.75 8.27
C LEU A 334 5.09 -15.42 9.31
N GLN A 335 3.95 -16.10 9.27
CA GLN A 335 2.86 -15.83 10.21
C GLN A 335 3.14 -16.35 11.61
N ILE A 336 3.69 -17.56 11.76
CA ILE A 336 4.18 -18.03 13.06
C ILE A 336 5.21 -17.03 13.59
N THR A 337 6.12 -16.54 12.75
CA THR A 337 7.11 -15.53 13.16
C THR A 337 6.47 -14.24 13.67
N ASN A 338 5.41 -13.76 13.02
CA ASN A 338 4.66 -12.59 13.50
C ASN A 338 4.00 -12.86 14.86
N ILE A 339 3.28 -13.98 14.99
CA ILE A 339 2.64 -14.38 16.25
C ILE A 339 3.65 -14.45 17.39
N LEU A 340 4.80 -15.10 17.16
CA LEU A 340 5.85 -15.24 18.17
C LEU A 340 6.55 -13.92 18.50
N ARG A 341 6.64 -12.99 17.55
CA ARG A 341 7.20 -11.66 17.80
C ARG A 341 6.26 -10.81 18.65
N ASP A 342 4.95 -10.92 18.43
CA ASP A 342 3.96 -9.97 18.89
C ASP A 342 3.08 -10.47 20.06
N VAL A 343 3.36 -11.65 20.65
CA VAL A 343 2.62 -12.21 21.82
C VAL A 343 2.30 -11.17 22.89
N GLY A 344 3.27 -10.33 23.27
CA GLY A 344 3.06 -9.30 24.28
C GLY A 344 2.13 -8.17 23.84
N GLU A 345 2.25 -7.72 22.59
CA GLU A 345 1.41 -6.66 21.99
C GLU A 345 -0.03 -7.15 21.84
N ASP A 346 -0.21 -8.33 21.25
CA ASP A 346 -1.53 -8.95 21.06
C ASP A 346 -2.26 -9.16 22.39
N ALA A 347 -1.57 -9.69 23.41
CA ALA A 347 -2.17 -9.96 24.72
C ALA A 347 -2.48 -8.68 25.51
N ARG A 348 -1.63 -7.66 25.43
CA ARG A 348 -1.79 -6.44 26.22
C ARG A 348 -2.80 -5.48 25.60
N ASP A 349 -2.70 -5.27 24.30
CA ASP A 349 -3.41 -4.20 23.59
C ASP A 349 -4.73 -4.69 22.99
N ARG A 350 -4.86 -6.01 22.74
CA ARG A 350 -6.04 -6.62 22.10
C ARG A 350 -6.67 -7.78 22.87
N ASP A 351 -6.10 -8.18 24.01
CA ASP A 351 -6.54 -9.35 24.80
C ASP A 351 -6.56 -10.65 23.98
N ARG A 352 -5.70 -10.76 22.94
CA ARG A 352 -5.62 -11.91 22.03
C ARG A 352 -4.42 -12.81 22.33
N ILE A 353 -4.61 -14.12 22.14
CA ILE A 353 -3.56 -15.14 22.22
C ILE A 353 -3.73 -16.09 21.03
N TYR A 354 -2.79 -16.08 20.09
CA TYR A 354 -2.83 -16.95 18.91
C TYR A 354 -2.21 -18.33 19.14
N LEU A 355 -1.37 -18.48 20.17
CA LEU A 355 -0.70 -19.75 20.48
C LEU A 355 -1.73 -20.86 20.79
N PRO A 356 -1.57 -22.08 20.23
CA PRO A 356 -2.57 -23.14 20.42
C PRO A 356 -2.69 -23.57 21.88
N VAL A 357 -3.93 -23.79 22.34
CA VAL A 357 -4.20 -24.23 23.72
C VAL A 357 -3.49 -25.54 24.04
N GLU A 358 -3.45 -26.51 23.12
CA GLU A 358 -2.74 -27.77 23.32
C GLU A 358 -1.23 -27.58 23.59
N ASP A 359 -0.62 -26.57 22.97
CA ASP A 359 0.79 -26.26 23.16
C ASP A 359 1.00 -25.51 24.49
N LEU A 360 0.10 -24.59 24.84
CA LEU A 360 0.09 -23.95 26.17
C LEU A 360 0.02 -25.01 27.29
N GLU A 361 -0.93 -25.95 27.19
CA GLU A 361 -1.10 -27.04 28.15
C GLU A 361 0.12 -27.96 28.21
N ARG A 362 0.69 -28.31 27.05
CA ARG A 362 1.88 -29.16 26.94
C ARG A 362 3.08 -28.63 27.71
N PHE A 363 3.24 -27.30 27.75
CA PHE A 363 4.35 -26.64 28.44
C PHE A 363 3.96 -26.03 29.79
N GLY A 364 2.74 -26.27 30.27
CA GLY A 364 2.25 -25.78 31.56
C GLY A 364 2.09 -24.26 31.63
N VAL A 365 1.83 -23.62 30.49
CA VAL A 365 1.59 -22.17 30.36
C VAL A 365 0.07 -21.95 30.36
N THR A 366 -0.41 -20.94 31.09
CA THR A 366 -1.83 -20.59 31.11
C THR A 366 -2.09 -19.29 30.35
N GLU A 367 -3.31 -19.12 29.82
CA GLU A 367 -3.75 -17.84 29.24
C GLU A 367 -3.59 -16.69 30.25
N GLU A 368 -3.98 -16.92 31.52
CA GLU A 368 -3.85 -15.94 32.59
C GLU A 368 -2.39 -15.49 32.79
N TYR A 369 -1.44 -16.43 32.70
CA TYR A 369 -0.01 -16.09 32.77
C TYR A 369 0.39 -15.14 31.63
N ILE A 370 0.02 -15.46 30.39
CA ILE A 370 0.35 -14.65 29.20
C ILE A 370 -0.25 -13.24 29.34
N LEU A 371 -1.56 -13.13 29.61
CA LEU A 371 -2.25 -11.84 29.74
C LEU A 371 -1.68 -11.00 30.88
N LYS A 372 -1.41 -11.62 32.03
CA LYS A 372 -0.85 -10.92 33.19
C LYS A 372 0.57 -10.44 32.90
N THR A 373 1.45 -11.30 32.38
CA THR A 373 2.83 -10.93 32.08
C THR A 373 2.92 -9.88 30.97
N ALA A 374 2.02 -9.92 29.97
CA ALA A 374 1.94 -8.89 28.93
C ALA A 374 1.55 -7.51 29.48
N LYS A 375 0.65 -7.45 30.47
CA LYS A 375 0.13 -6.20 31.05
C LYS A 375 0.99 -5.65 32.19
N GLU A 376 1.49 -6.51 33.07
CA GLU A 376 2.24 -6.13 34.27
C GLU A 376 3.76 -6.20 34.08
N GLY A 377 4.23 -6.85 33.02
CA GLY A 377 5.62 -7.23 32.83
C GLY A 377 6.02 -8.41 33.73
N GLY A 378 7.31 -8.74 33.74
CA GLY A 378 7.88 -9.81 34.56
C GLY A 378 8.87 -10.68 33.82
N GLU A 379 9.50 -11.60 34.54
CA GLU A 379 10.40 -12.58 33.94
C GLU A 379 9.61 -13.69 33.23
N VAL A 380 10.11 -14.11 32.06
CA VAL A 380 9.57 -15.26 31.35
C VAL A 380 9.86 -16.55 32.12
N SER A 381 8.82 -17.35 32.35
CA SER A 381 8.90 -18.63 33.04
C SER A 381 9.65 -19.66 32.18
N GLU A 382 10.18 -20.71 32.82
CA GLU A 382 10.86 -21.78 32.08
C GLU A 382 9.90 -22.51 31.13
N GLY A 383 8.65 -22.77 31.55
CA GLY A 383 7.63 -23.38 30.69
C GLY A 383 7.35 -22.53 29.45
N TYR A 384 7.28 -21.21 29.59
CA TYR A 384 7.12 -20.30 28.46
C TYR A 384 8.34 -20.29 27.53
N ARG A 385 9.56 -20.35 28.06
CA ARG A 385 10.78 -20.46 27.23
C ARG A 385 10.78 -21.74 26.40
N GLU A 386 10.39 -22.87 26.98
CA GLU A 386 10.30 -24.15 26.26
C GLU A 386 9.18 -24.15 25.21
N LEU A 387 8.03 -23.53 25.50
CA LEU A 387 6.98 -23.28 24.51
C LEU A 387 7.51 -22.46 23.33
N MET A 388 8.19 -21.34 23.60
CA MET A 388 8.74 -20.49 22.54
C MET A 388 9.77 -21.21 21.67
N LYS A 389 10.63 -22.05 22.26
CA LYS A 389 11.56 -22.89 21.50
C LYS A 389 10.82 -23.85 20.57
N PHE A 390 9.80 -24.52 21.09
CA PHE A 390 9.00 -25.46 20.32
C PHE A 390 8.29 -24.80 19.13
N GLU A 391 7.72 -23.62 19.32
CA GLU A 391 7.09 -22.86 18.23
C GLU A 391 8.11 -22.28 17.23
N ILE A 392 9.29 -21.86 17.70
CA ILE A 392 10.39 -21.45 16.81
C ILE A 392 10.82 -22.63 15.94
N ASP A 393 11.00 -23.82 16.52
CA ASP A 393 11.37 -25.03 15.77
C ASP A 393 10.30 -25.38 14.72
N ARG A 394 9.02 -25.21 15.06
CA ARG A 394 7.90 -25.34 14.11
C ARG A 394 8.03 -24.34 12.94
N ALA A 395 8.25 -23.06 13.22
CA ALA A 395 8.44 -22.05 12.18
C ALA A 395 9.67 -22.36 11.29
N MET A 396 10.78 -22.79 11.90
CA MET A 396 12.01 -23.17 11.20
C MET A 396 11.78 -24.34 10.24
N ALA A 397 11.00 -25.35 10.62
CA ALA A 397 10.65 -26.45 9.74
C ALA A 397 9.87 -25.99 8.48
N TYR A 398 9.05 -24.95 8.59
CA TYR A 398 8.38 -24.34 7.43
C TYR A 398 9.32 -23.46 6.60
N TYR A 399 10.24 -22.73 7.22
CA TYR A 399 11.30 -22.04 6.47
C TYR A 399 12.15 -23.02 5.64
N ASP A 400 12.51 -24.17 6.21
CA ASP A 400 13.30 -25.19 5.50
C ASP A 400 12.53 -25.79 4.30
N GLN A 401 11.20 -25.89 4.40
CA GLN A 401 10.35 -26.27 3.26
C GLN A 401 10.25 -25.15 2.22
N ALA A 402 10.09 -23.90 2.67
CA ALA A 402 10.00 -22.73 1.81
C ALA A 402 11.28 -22.48 1.01
N GLU A 403 12.46 -22.65 1.63
CA GLU A 403 13.75 -22.44 0.98
C GLU A 403 13.95 -23.34 -0.26
N LYS A 404 13.36 -24.55 -0.25
CA LYS A 404 13.36 -25.47 -1.41
C LYS A 404 12.61 -24.90 -2.62
N GLY A 405 11.69 -23.96 -2.40
CA GLY A 405 10.96 -23.26 -3.46
C GLY A 405 11.73 -22.11 -4.10
N ILE A 406 12.80 -21.60 -3.48
CA ILE A 406 13.53 -20.45 -4.04
C ILE A 406 14.10 -20.75 -5.44
N PRO A 407 14.74 -21.92 -5.70
CA PRO A 407 15.17 -22.29 -7.05
C PRO A 407 14.03 -22.47 -8.06
N MET A 408 12.79 -22.69 -7.61
CA MET A 408 11.60 -22.87 -8.45
C MET A 408 11.08 -21.55 -9.02
N LEU A 409 11.44 -20.42 -8.42
CA LEU A 409 11.06 -19.10 -8.87
C LEU A 409 11.89 -18.63 -10.07
N SER A 410 11.31 -17.72 -10.86
CA SER A 410 12.06 -17.08 -11.94
C SER A 410 13.35 -16.43 -11.39
N PRO A 411 14.45 -16.39 -12.16
CA PRO A 411 15.76 -15.94 -11.66
C PRO A 411 15.75 -14.57 -10.96
N GLY A 412 14.96 -13.61 -11.49
CA GLY A 412 14.83 -12.27 -10.90
C GLY A 412 14.04 -12.21 -9.59
N ALA A 413 13.27 -13.26 -9.26
CA ALA A 413 12.48 -13.34 -8.03
C ALA A 413 13.17 -14.10 -6.88
N GLN A 414 14.24 -14.87 -7.17
CA GLN A 414 14.90 -15.70 -6.15
C GLN A 414 15.54 -14.87 -5.02
N LEU A 415 16.31 -13.83 -5.39
CA LEU A 415 16.95 -12.95 -4.41
C LEU A 415 15.94 -12.19 -3.53
N PRO A 416 14.92 -11.48 -4.07
CA PRO A 416 14.00 -10.74 -3.23
C PRO A 416 13.18 -11.65 -2.30
N VAL A 417 12.73 -12.82 -2.77
CA VAL A 417 12.01 -13.77 -1.92
C VAL A 417 12.92 -14.37 -0.85
N GLY A 418 14.13 -14.80 -1.23
CA GLY A 418 15.12 -15.28 -0.26
C GLY A 418 15.51 -14.23 0.77
N LEU A 419 15.64 -12.96 0.37
CA LEU A 419 15.89 -11.85 1.28
C LEU A 419 14.72 -11.65 2.25
N ALA A 420 13.47 -11.66 1.78
CA ALA A 420 12.32 -11.54 2.65
C ALA A 420 12.26 -12.68 3.69
N ALA A 421 12.44 -13.92 3.24
CA ALA A 421 12.45 -15.10 4.10
C ALA A 421 13.51 -15.02 5.20
N GLU A 422 14.74 -14.68 4.84
CA GLU A 422 15.88 -14.64 5.77
C GLU A 422 15.78 -13.48 6.76
N LEU A 423 15.28 -12.32 6.33
CA LEU A 423 15.05 -11.19 7.25
C LEU A 423 13.94 -11.46 8.26
N TYR A 424 12.93 -12.25 7.90
CA TYR A 424 11.92 -12.68 8.87
C TYR A 424 12.44 -13.80 9.77
N LYS A 425 13.17 -14.78 9.23
CA LYS A 425 13.86 -15.83 10.00
C LYS A 425 14.78 -15.24 11.09
N GLU A 426 15.49 -14.16 10.78
CA GLU A 426 16.33 -13.44 11.75
C GLU A 426 15.54 -12.83 12.92
N ILE A 427 14.24 -12.54 12.77
CA ILE A 427 13.37 -12.10 13.89
C ILE A 427 13.29 -13.19 14.96
N LEU A 428 13.20 -14.47 14.57
CA LEU A 428 13.22 -15.59 15.51
C LEU A 428 14.56 -15.63 16.27
N GLY A 429 15.67 -15.37 15.57
CA GLY A 429 16.99 -15.22 16.20
C GLY A 429 17.01 -14.09 17.24
N GLN A 430 16.37 -12.96 16.95
CA GLN A 430 16.24 -11.84 17.90
C GLN A 430 15.37 -12.19 19.12
N ILE A 431 14.34 -13.03 18.97
CA ILE A 431 13.56 -13.56 20.10
C ILE A 431 14.47 -14.41 21.01
N VAL A 432 15.31 -15.27 20.42
CA VAL A 432 16.28 -16.09 21.16
C VAL A 432 17.33 -15.22 21.87
N GLU A 433 17.93 -14.25 21.17
CA GLU A 433 18.95 -13.33 21.73
C GLU A 433 18.41 -12.54 22.93
N ASN A 434 17.12 -12.17 22.91
CA ASN A 434 16.46 -11.47 24.01
C ASN A 434 16.00 -12.40 25.15
N GLY A 435 16.34 -13.69 25.10
CA GLY A 435 15.99 -14.67 26.11
C GLY A 435 14.51 -15.05 26.11
N TYR A 436 13.87 -15.00 24.93
CA TYR A 436 12.44 -15.29 24.70
C TYR A 436 11.46 -14.28 25.32
N ASP A 437 11.95 -13.12 25.77
CA ASP A 437 11.13 -12.03 26.30
C ASP A 437 10.52 -11.18 25.17
N ASN A 438 9.46 -11.72 24.55
CA ASN A 438 8.60 -11.05 23.57
C ASN A 438 7.39 -10.34 24.23
N PHE A 439 7.28 -10.37 25.57
CA PHE A 439 6.29 -9.59 26.31
C PHE A 439 6.69 -8.12 26.41
N ASN A 440 7.96 -7.89 26.78
CA ASN A 440 8.49 -6.55 27.06
C ASN A 440 9.37 -6.01 25.92
N LYS A 441 9.89 -6.88 25.06
CA LYS A 441 10.81 -6.49 23.98
C LYS A 441 10.32 -7.05 22.64
N ARG A 442 9.79 -6.16 21.81
CA ARG A 442 9.46 -6.51 20.44
C ARG A 442 10.72 -6.82 19.64
N ALA A 443 10.82 -8.02 19.09
CA ALA A 443 11.96 -8.43 18.28
C ALA A 443 11.94 -7.75 16.90
N PHE A 444 13.06 -7.18 16.47
CA PHE A 444 13.19 -6.58 15.14
C PHE A 444 14.62 -6.71 14.62
N VAL A 445 14.76 -6.80 13.29
CA VAL A 445 16.09 -6.79 12.66
C VAL A 445 16.55 -5.35 12.43
N SER A 446 17.72 -5.01 12.95
CA SER A 446 18.31 -3.68 12.80
C SER A 446 18.65 -3.36 11.33
N LYS A 447 18.79 -2.08 10.99
CA LYS A 447 19.15 -1.66 9.62
C LYS A 447 20.52 -2.20 9.20
N GLU A 448 21.45 -2.28 10.14
CA GLU A 448 22.80 -2.77 9.93
C GLU A 448 22.78 -4.27 9.61
N ARG A 449 22.05 -5.08 10.41
CA ARG A 449 21.89 -6.52 10.14
C ARG A 449 21.21 -6.78 8.79
N LYS A 450 20.18 -5.99 8.45
CA LYS A 450 19.51 -6.05 7.13
C LYS A 450 20.46 -5.79 5.97
N LEU A 451 21.39 -4.84 6.10
CA LEU A 451 22.36 -4.53 5.06
C LEU A 451 23.48 -5.58 4.99
N LEU A 452 23.91 -6.10 6.14
CA LEU A 452 24.99 -7.10 6.23
C LEU A 452 24.57 -8.48 5.72
N SER A 453 23.28 -8.81 5.68
CA SER A 453 22.80 -10.08 5.11
C SER A 453 22.83 -10.09 3.57
N LEU A 454 22.75 -8.92 2.92
CA LEU A 454 22.63 -8.81 1.45
C LEU A 454 23.77 -9.50 0.68
N PRO A 455 25.07 -9.31 1.00
CA PRO A 455 26.15 -9.91 0.22
C PRO A 455 26.14 -11.44 0.27
N ALA A 456 25.87 -12.02 1.45
CA ALA A 456 25.81 -13.46 1.64
C ALA A 456 24.62 -14.07 0.89
N LEU A 457 23.46 -13.43 0.93
CA LEU A 457 22.25 -13.87 0.24
C LEU A 457 22.35 -13.72 -1.27
N TRP A 458 22.95 -12.62 -1.73
CA TRP A 458 23.28 -12.45 -3.14
C TRP A 458 24.20 -13.58 -3.61
N LEU A 459 25.26 -13.89 -2.85
CA LEU A 459 26.17 -14.99 -3.17
C LEU A 459 25.47 -16.36 -3.16
N LYS A 460 24.63 -16.65 -2.14
CA LYS A 460 23.80 -17.86 -2.05
C LYS A 460 22.91 -17.99 -3.30
N THR A 461 22.32 -16.89 -3.76
CA THR A 461 21.46 -16.87 -4.95
C THR A 461 22.24 -17.12 -6.24
N VAL A 462 23.28 -16.33 -6.52
CA VAL A 462 24.02 -16.43 -7.80
C VAL A 462 24.83 -17.73 -7.94
N THR A 463 25.13 -18.41 -6.83
CA THR A 463 25.84 -19.70 -6.83
C THR A 463 24.91 -20.92 -6.81
N GLY A 464 23.58 -20.71 -6.85
CA GLY A 464 22.59 -21.78 -6.72
C GLY A 464 22.62 -22.48 -5.37
N GLY A 465 23.08 -21.79 -4.32
CA GLY A 465 23.22 -22.31 -2.96
C GLY A 465 21.89 -22.69 -2.30
N TRP A 466 20.77 -22.16 -2.78
CA TRP A 466 19.43 -22.53 -2.31
C TRP A 466 19.05 -23.99 -2.62
N GLY A 467 19.64 -24.61 -3.64
CA GLY A 467 19.36 -25.99 -4.05
C GLY A 467 20.35 -27.03 -3.53
N LYS A 468 21.28 -26.64 -2.65
CA LYS A 468 22.31 -27.53 -2.10
C LYS A 468 21.94 -27.89 -0.66
N GLU A 469 21.58 -29.16 -0.44
CA GLU A 469 21.44 -29.76 0.90
C GLU A 469 22.79 -29.85 1.63
#